data_AF-A0AAE6KCS0-F1
#
_entry.id   AF-A0AAE6KCS0-F1
#
_cell.length_a   1.000
_cell.length_b   1.000
_cell.length_c   1.000
_cell.angle_alpha   90.00
_cell.angle_beta   90.00
_cell.angle_gamma   90.00
#
_symmetry.space_group_name_H-M   'P 1'
#
loop_
_entity.id
_entity.type
_entity.pdbx_description
1 polymer ?
#
loop_
_entity_poly.entity_id
_entity_poly.type
_entity_poly.pdbx_seq_one_letter_code
_entity_poly.pdbx_strand_id
1 'polypeptide(L)'
;MNFFVNKAMGIGNSGVEHAQFYRAACFDRKNIPYKYIFMELVKNLHEAMAAWKIPDNKVISMWEYFALEGDYLRQGAKANFTAKQDLLVDATNTHRIKETITSSGLKIVEHMEKSPSRKKEGLLLVSDYRVEIFDYRTNQRKIMYSYRNDPHRGRVMTNIHLFAFKGKHRFFRNEVLLQRFFFKQLMEEFPEIKTIIIDRGEESEAALYDHCPPEIKLIEIVHADHLSDRDVPRAPLWNNYYEYALTHLEQVTHIVVATELQRQDLLIDFPNESEKIVTIPVGGIRDMTEESFEKGKQQAEKFVTVSRLASEKHIDLVIRAIAAAKKEHPTLSLDIYGQGGEESKLNAIIKELNAEEYIQLKGHSHAINEVYPNYDAFISGSFSEGFGLTYIEALNAGLPIVTYKARFGAMELIKEGVNGYLKDFSRNDDTYNVQQLTEGIRQLVATDLNQLKANTRKSVRMFQDSIIAEKWSELIDAL
;
A
#
# COMPACT_ATOMS: atom_id res chain seq x y z
N MET A 1 -4.30 -24.03 -3.50
CA MET A 1 -4.91 -22.76 -3.04
C MET A 1 -3.81 -21.85 -2.54
N ASN A 2 -3.90 -20.55 -2.81
CA ASN A 2 -2.90 -19.56 -2.40
C ASN A 2 -3.54 -18.55 -1.43
N PHE A 3 -2.77 -18.00 -0.48
CA PHE A 3 -3.30 -17.05 0.50
C PHE A 3 -2.45 -15.78 0.52
N PHE A 4 -3.09 -14.62 0.45
CA PHE A 4 -2.42 -13.32 0.54
C PHE A 4 -2.64 -12.72 1.93
N VAL A 5 -1.59 -12.63 2.73
CA VAL A 5 -1.64 -12.16 4.13
C VAL A 5 -1.25 -10.70 4.19
N ASN A 6 -2.13 -9.87 4.75
CA ASN A 6 -1.86 -8.47 5.04
C ASN A 6 -2.47 -8.10 6.41
N LYS A 7 -2.06 -6.97 6.97
CA LYS A 7 -2.60 -6.46 8.24
C LYS A 7 -4.07 -6.07 8.11
N ALA A 8 -4.40 -5.20 7.16
CA ALA A 8 -5.75 -4.64 7.04
C ALA A 8 -6.08 -4.23 5.60
N MET A 9 -7.37 -3.97 5.36
CA MET A 9 -7.88 -3.32 4.16
C MET A 9 -8.89 -2.26 4.57
N GLY A 10 -8.91 -1.12 3.88
CA GLY A 10 -9.84 -0.03 4.10
C GLY A 10 -10.43 0.54 2.80
N ILE A 11 -11.20 1.62 2.96
CA ILE A 11 -11.74 2.39 1.82
C ILE A 11 -10.62 3.22 1.17
N GLY A 12 -9.81 3.89 1.99
CA GLY A 12 -8.59 4.58 1.56
C GLY A 12 -7.37 3.70 1.79
N ASN A 13 -6.97 2.96 0.77
CA ASN A 13 -5.88 2.00 0.84
C ASN A 13 -4.51 2.63 0.51
N SER A 14 -3.45 1.98 0.98
CA SER A 14 -2.07 2.31 0.61
C SER A 14 -1.66 1.59 -0.68
N GLY A 15 -0.47 1.88 -1.20
CA GLY A 15 0.08 1.18 -2.36
C GLY A 15 0.20 -0.34 -2.18
N VAL A 16 0.30 -0.83 -0.94
CA VAL A 16 0.40 -2.26 -0.63
C VAL A 16 -0.89 -3.01 -0.95
N GLU A 17 -2.05 -2.49 -0.52
CA GLU A 17 -3.32 -3.15 -0.82
C GLU A 17 -3.65 -3.06 -2.32
N HIS A 18 -3.30 -1.95 -2.99
CA HIS A 18 -3.41 -1.83 -4.44
C HIS A 18 -2.55 -2.88 -5.17
N ALA A 19 -1.30 -3.07 -4.74
CA ALA A 19 -0.42 -4.12 -5.26
C ALA A 19 -0.99 -5.53 -5.04
N GLN A 20 -1.57 -5.78 -3.86
CA GLN A 20 -2.21 -7.04 -3.52
C GLN A 20 -3.43 -7.32 -4.42
N PHE A 21 -4.26 -6.31 -4.69
CA PHE A 21 -5.41 -6.44 -5.60
C PHE A 21 -4.97 -6.62 -7.06
N TYR A 22 -3.88 -5.96 -7.46
CA TYR A 22 -3.30 -6.15 -8.78
C TYR A 22 -2.78 -7.58 -8.97
N ARG A 23 -2.09 -8.14 -7.97
CA ARG A 23 -1.66 -9.54 -7.95
C ARG A 23 -2.86 -10.49 -8.05
N ALA A 24 -3.93 -10.23 -7.32
CA ALA A 24 -5.17 -11.00 -7.41
C ALA A 24 -5.76 -10.98 -8.83
N ALA A 25 -5.79 -9.82 -9.50
CA ALA A 25 -6.23 -9.73 -10.89
C ALA A 25 -5.33 -10.54 -11.85
N CYS A 26 -4.02 -10.60 -11.60
CA CYS A 26 -3.09 -11.46 -12.33
C CYS A 26 -3.41 -12.96 -12.10
N PHE A 27 -3.71 -13.34 -10.87
CA PHE A 27 -4.08 -14.72 -10.53
C PHE A 27 -5.41 -15.13 -11.17
N ASP A 28 -6.42 -14.25 -11.15
CA ASP A 28 -7.71 -14.49 -11.81
C ASP A 28 -7.52 -14.69 -13.33
N ARG A 29 -6.65 -13.91 -13.99
CA ARG A 29 -6.29 -14.08 -15.42
C ARG A 29 -5.72 -15.46 -15.73
N LYS A 30 -5.02 -16.06 -14.79
CA LYS A 30 -4.37 -17.38 -14.92
C LYS A 30 -5.19 -18.52 -14.30
N ASN A 31 -6.39 -18.23 -13.80
CA ASN A 31 -7.23 -19.17 -13.06
C ASN A 31 -6.52 -19.78 -11.84
N ILE A 32 -5.62 -19.03 -11.21
CA ILE A 32 -4.90 -19.47 -10.02
C ILE A 32 -5.77 -19.14 -8.79
N PRO A 33 -6.21 -20.14 -8.01
CA PRO A 33 -7.12 -19.90 -6.89
C PRO A 33 -6.38 -19.21 -5.73
N TYR A 34 -7.00 -18.17 -5.16
CA TYR A 34 -6.47 -17.45 -4.01
C TYR A 34 -7.57 -16.93 -3.07
N LYS A 35 -7.17 -16.56 -1.85
CA LYS A 35 -7.96 -15.80 -0.87
C LYS A 35 -7.10 -14.74 -0.18
N TYR A 36 -7.71 -13.62 0.21
CA TYR A 36 -7.11 -12.59 1.06
C TYR A 36 -7.29 -12.96 2.54
N ILE A 37 -6.28 -12.68 3.34
CA ILE A 37 -6.28 -12.81 4.80
C ILE A 37 -5.93 -11.44 5.40
N PHE A 38 -6.79 -10.94 6.27
CA PHE A 38 -6.55 -9.74 7.07
C PHE A 38 -6.44 -10.08 8.55
N MET A 39 -5.32 -9.68 9.16
CA MET A 39 -4.95 -10.05 10.52
C MET A 39 -5.46 -9.05 11.58
N GLU A 40 -5.68 -7.80 11.22
CA GLU A 40 -6.19 -6.76 12.12
C GLU A 40 -7.73 -6.69 12.15
N LEU A 41 -8.26 -6.13 13.24
CA LEU A 41 -9.70 -5.94 13.41
C LEU A 41 -10.19 -4.74 12.59
N VAL A 42 -10.62 -5.01 11.36
CA VAL A 42 -11.21 -4.00 10.46
C VAL A 42 -12.73 -3.92 10.69
N LYS A 43 -13.19 -2.83 11.31
CA LYS A 43 -14.61 -2.65 11.68
C LYS A 43 -15.53 -2.40 10.49
N ASN A 44 -14.98 -1.83 9.42
CA ASN A 44 -15.68 -1.49 8.19
C ASN A 44 -15.20 -2.36 6.99
N LEU A 45 -14.89 -3.63 7.28
CA LEU A 45 -14.30 -4.54 6.29
C LEU A 45 -15.20 -4.73 5.07
N HIS A 46 -16.50 -4.97 5.28
CA HIS A 46 -17.43 -5.23 4.18
C HIS A 46 -17.74 -3.99 3.35
N GLU A 47 -17.72 -2.80 3.96
CA GLU A 47 -17.83 -1.53 3.23
C GLU A 47 -16.61 -1.33 2.32
N ALA A 48 -15.40 -1.66 2.81
CA ALA A 48 -14.20 -1.67 1.99
C ALA A 48 -14.29 -2.74 0.88
N MET A 49 -14.70 -3.97 1.19
CA MET A 49 -14.90 -5.03 0.18
C MET A 49 -15.87 -4.60 -0.92
N ALA A 50 -16.99 -3.96 -0.55
CA ALA A 50 -17.96 -3.44 -1.51
C ALA A 50 -17.36 -2.34 -2.40
N ALA A 51 -16.58 -1.41 -1.82
CA ALA A 51 -15.89 -0.36 -2.57
C ALA A 51 -14.90 -0.92 -3.60
N TRP A 52 -14.21 -2.01 -3.25
CA TRP A 52 -13.24 -2.69 -4.11
C TRP A 52 -13.83 -3.87 -4.91
N LYS A 53 -15.14 -4.11 -4.82
CA LYS A 53 -15.87 -5.19 -5.51
C LYS A 53 -15.28 -6.59 -5.23
N ILE A 54 -14.83 -6.83 -4.02
CA ILE A 54 -14.27 -8.12 -3.59
C ILE A 54 -15.39 -8.99 -3.00
N PRO A 55 -15.61 -10.22 -3.49
CA PRO A 55 -16.67 -11.09 -2.97
C PRO A 55 -16.31 -11.69 -1.62
N ASP A 56 -17.33 -11.96 -0.79
CA ASP A 56 -17.18 -12.48 0.58
C ASP A 56 -16.32 -13.75 0.64
N ASN A 57 -16.51 -14.67 -0.30
CA ASN A 57 -15.78 -15.94 -0.34
C ASN A 57 -14.29 -15.79 -0.70
N LYS A 58 -13.81 -14.60 -1.07
CA LYS A 58 -12.39 -14.33 -1.31
C LYS A 58 -11.69 -13.74 -0.09
N VAL A 59 -12.40 -13.35 0.97
CA VAL A 59 -11.81 -12.65 2.13
C VAL A 59 -11.95 -13.48 3.40
N ILE A 60 -10.87 -13.54 4.17
CA ILE A 60 -10.84 -14.11 5.52
C ILE A 60 -10.32 -13.03 6.48
N SER A 61 -11.14 -12.63 7.43
CA SER A 61 -10.70 -11.90 8.63
C SER A 61 -10.49 -12.89 9.77
N MET A 62 -9.32 -12.81 10.41
CA MET A 62 -9.02 -13.65 11.59
C MET A 62 -10.08 -13.46 12.70
N TRP A 63 -10.55 -12.22 12.89
CA TRP A 63 -11.48 -11.87 13.97
C TRP A 63 -12.91 -12.32 13.69
N GLU A 64 -13.36 -12.18 12.45
CA GLU A 64 -14.67 -12.70 12.05
C GLU A 64 -14.68 -14.23 12.07
N TYR A 65 -13.59 -14.89 11.67
CA TYR A 65 -13.48 -16.34 11.78
C TYR A 65 -13.67 -16.82 13.23
N PHE A 66 -12.95 -16.22 14.17
CA PHE A 66 -13.04 -16.60 15.58
C PHE A 66 -14.39 -16.25 16.23
N ALA A 67 -15.10 -15.26 15.71
CA ALA A 67 -16.39 -14.84 16.25
C ALA A 67 -17.58 -15.57 15.63
N LEU A 68 -17.57 -15.83 14.32
CA LEU A 68 -18.72 -16.31 13.56
C LEU A 68 -18.70 -17.83 13.33
N GLU A 69 -17.51 -18.45 13.31
CA GLU A 69 -17.30 -19.90 13.14
C GLU A 69 -18.01 -20.49 11.91
N GLY A 70 -18.33 -21.79 11.92
CA GLY A 70 -19.01 -22.47 10.82
C GLY A 70 -18.15 -22.61 9.56
N ASP A 71 -18.75 -22.34 8.40
CA ASP A 71 -18.11 -22.39 7.08
C ASP A 71 -17.44 -21.07 6.68
N TYR A 72 -17.25 -20.15 7.63
CA TYR A 72 -16.69 -18.80 7.39
C TYR A 72 -15.40 -18.82 6.57
N LEU A 73 -14.43 -19.68 6.88
CA LEU A 73 -13.17 -19.73 6.14
C LEU A 73 -13.38 -19.95 4.63
N ARG A 74 -14.42 -20.71 4.26
CA ARG A 74 -14.75 -21.00 2.85
C ARG A 74 -15.65 -19.93 2.24
N GLN A 75 -16.70 -19.49 2.94
CA GLN A 75 -17.75 -18.63 2.39
C GLN A 75 -17.61 -17.13 2.70
N GLY A 76 -16.83 -16.77 3.72
CA GLY A 76 -16.83 -15.43 4.29
C GLY A 76 -18.10 -15.12 5.09
N ALA A 77 -18.19 -13.91 5.64
CA ALA A 77 -19.42 -13.39 6.24
C ALA A 77 -20.23 -12.62 5.20
N LYS A 78 -21.56 -12.58 5.36
CA LYS A 78 -22.44 -11.72 4.55
C LYS A 78 -22.73 -10.42 5.31
N ALA A 79 -22.74 -9.31 4.59
CA ALA A 79 -23.14 -8.00 5.11
C ALA A 79 -24.67 -7.93 5.32
N ASN A 80 -25.15 -8.42 6.46
CA ASN A 80 -26.58 -8.55 6.76
C ASN A 80 -27.08 -7.59 7.85
N PHE A 81 -26.20 -6.81 8.45
CA PHE A 81 -26.53 -5.89 9.55
C PHE A 81 -26.29 -4.44 9.16
N THR A 82 -27.08 -3.52 9.72
CA THR A 82 -26.82 -2.09 9.62
C THR A 82 -25.67 -1.73 10.55
N ALA A 83 -24.55 -1.30 9.96
CA ALA A 83 -23.42 -0.82 10.74
C ALA A 83 -23.83 0.40 11.57
N LYS A 84 -23.49 0.39 12.86
CA LYS A 84 -23.75 1.51 13.76
C LYS A 84 -22.69 1.62 14.84
N GLN A 85 -22.56 2.82 15.38
CA GLN A 85 -21.57 3.13 16.41
C GLN A 85 -22.18 4.03 17.47
N ASP A 86 -22.09 3.61 18.71
CA ASP A 86 -22.58 4.33 19.88
C ASP A 86 -21.38 4.66 20.80
N LEU A 87 -21.31 5.89 21.28
CA LEU A 87 -20.22 6.37 22.13
C LEU A 87 -20.77 6.81 23.49
N LEU A 88 -20.37 6.12 24.54
CA LEU A 88 -20.68 6.51 25.92
C LEU A 88 -19.69 7.57 26.39
N VAL A 89 -20.21 8.74 26.70
CA VAL A 89 -19.48 9.87 27.27
C VAL A 89 -19.91 10.06 28.72
N ASP A 90 -18.95 10.26 29.62
CA ASP A 90 -19.23 10.51 31.04
C ASP A 90 -19.63 11.97 31.34
N ALA A 91 -20.00 12.26 32.59
CA ALA A 91 -20.35 13.61 33.04
C ALA A 91 -19.21 14.63 32.93
N THR A 92 -17.97 14.18 32.69
CA THR A 92 -16.80 15.04 32.44
C THR A 92 -16.53 15.23 30.94
N ASN A 93 -17.53 14.96 30.10
CA ASN A 93 -17.45 15.01 28.64
C ASN A 93 -16.29 14.17 28.08
N THR A 94 -16.02 13.00 28.65
CA THR A 94 -14.97 12.11 28.16
C THR A 94 -15.47 10.75 27.74
N HIS A 95 -14.90 10.21 26.67
CA HIS A 95 -15.23 8.91 26.11
C HIS A 95 -14.85 7.78 27.08
N ARG A 96 -15.76 6.82 27.29
CA ARG A 96 -15.57 5.68 28.19
C ARG A 96 -15.69 4.35 27.50
N ILE A 97 -16.76 4.18 26.73
CA ILE A 97 -17.04 2.94 26.00
C ILE A 97 -17.47 3.32 24.60
N LYS A 98 -16.91 2.65 23.61
CA LYS A 98 -17.35 2.74 22.23
C LYS A 98 -17.88 1.37 21.82
N GLU A 99 -19.15 1.32 21.44
CA GLU A 99 -19.78 0.12 20.90
C GLU A 99 -19.91 0.28 19.39
N THR A 100 -19.41 -0.69 18.64
CA THR A 100 -19.52 -0.74 17.17
C THR A 100 -20.19 -2.03 16.77
N ILE A 101 -21.26 -1.95 16.00
CA ILE A 101 -21.85 -3.09 15.30
C ILE A 101 -21.43 -3.00 13.84
N THR A 102 -20.78 -4.06 13.37
CA THR A 102 -20.29 -4.20 12.00
C THR A 102 -21.38 -4.81 11.12
N SER A 103 -21.25 -4.62 9.81
CA SER A 103 -22.18 -5.19 8.82
C SER A 103 -22.13 -6.73 8.75
N SER A 104 -21.04 -7.36 9.18
CA SER A 104 -20.93 -8.83 9.33
C SER A 104 -21.57 -9.41 10.58
N GLY A 105 -21.99 -8.56 11.52
CA GLY A 105 -22.62 -9.01 12.77
C GLY A 105 -21.65 -9.21 13.92
N LEU A 106 -20.47 -8.59 13.90
CA LEU A 106 -19.67 -8.40 15.12
C LEU A 106 -20.21 -7.22 15.91
N LYS A 107 -20.43 -7.41 17.21
CA LYS A 107 -20.54 -6.32 18.19
C LYS A 107 -19.21 -6.18 18.92
N ILE A 108 -18.57 -5.03 18.78
CA ILE A 108 -17.24 -4.71 19.32
C ILE A 108 -17.43 -3.66 20.41
N VAL A 109 -16.95 -3.94 21.62
CA VAL A 109 -17.02 -3.05 22.78
C VAL A 109 -15.59 -2.68 23.18
N GLU A 110 -15.25 -1.41 23.00
CA GLU A 110 -13.93 -0.85 23.32
C GLU A 110 -14.02 -0.03 24.60
N HIS A 111 -13.29 -0.44 25.63
CA HIS A 111 -13.21 0.27 26.91
C HIS A 111 -11.99 1.20 26.88
N MET A 112 -12.21 2.48 27.18
CA MET A 112 -11.20 3.53 27.06
C MET A 112 -10.61 3.95 28.41
N GLU A 113 -9.30 4.17 28.42
CA GLU A 113 -8.55 4.76 29.52
C GLU A 113 -7.98 6.13 29.12
N LYS A 114 -7.65 6.95 30.13
CA LYS A 114 -7.08 8.28 29.94
C LYS A 114 -5.64 8.28 30.44
N SER A 115 -4.75 8.91 29.69
CA SER A 115 -3.39 9.20 30.14
C SER A 115 -3.02 10.65 29.81
N PRO A 116 -2.18 11.33 30.62
CA PRO A 116 -1.71 12.67 30.29
C PRO A 116 -0.80 12.64 29.05
N SER A 117 -0.96 13.63 28.17
CA SER A 117 -0.05 13.83 27.03
C SER A 117 1.32 14.27 27.53
N ARG A 118 2.37 13.59 27.06
CA ARG A 118 3.76 14.01 27.30
C ARG A 118 4.16 15.24 26.49
N LYS A 119 3.42 15.58 25.43
CA LYS A 119 3.75 16.66 24.49
C LYS A 119 3.06 17.98 24.79
N LYS A 120 1.93 17.96 25.52
CA LYS A 120 1.11 19.14 25.76
C LYS A 120 0.44 19.05 27.13
N GLU A 121 0.77 19.98 28.02
CA GLU A 121 0.18 20.07 29.35
C GLU A 121 -1.34 20.29 29.28
N GLY A 122 -2.09 19.63 30.16
CA GLY A 122 -3.56 19.68 30.19
C GLY A 122 -4.27 18.87 29.09
N LEU A 123 -3.56 18.26 28.13
CA LEU A 123 -4.15 17.39 27.13
C LEU A 123 -4.21 15.94 27.64
N LEU A 124 -5.40 15.32 27.63
CA LEU A 124 -5.56 13.89 27.90
C LEU A 124 -5.57 13.10 26.58
N LEU A 125 -4.75 12.05 26.53
CA LEU A 125 -4.80 11.01 25.51
C LEU A 125 -5.85 9.98 25.92
N VAL A 126 -6.71 9.60 24.98
CA VAL A 126 -7.70 8.54 25.17
C VAL A 126 -7.30 7.36 24.30
N SER A 127 -7.13 6.20 24.93
CA SER A 127 -6.80 4.94 24.25
C SER A 127 -7.69 3.83 24.77
N ASP A 128 -8.04 2.88 23.92
CA ASP A 128 -8.68 1.65 24.37
C ASP A 128 -7.68 0.80 25.18
N TYR A 129 -8.10 0.23 26.30
CA TYR A 129 -7.27 -0.67 27.13
C TYR A 129 -7.80 -2.09 27.13
N ARG A 130 -9.07 -2.29 26.75
CA ARG A 130 -9.72 -3.59 26.63
C ARG A 130 -10.71 -3.57 25.48
N VAL A 131 -10.71 -4.64 24.69
CA VAL A 131 -11.68 -4.86 23.61
C VAL A 131 -12.38 -6.19 23.86
N GLU A 132 -13.69 -6.19 23.69
CA GLU A 132 -14.54 -7.39 23.72
C GLU A 132 -15.31 -7.50 22.41
N ILE A 133 -15.35 -8.70 21.83
CA ILE A 133 -16.07 -8.96 20.57
C ILE A 133 -17.13 -10.04 20.83
N PHE A 134 -18.34 -9.75 20.39
CA PHE A 134 -19.52 -10.58 20.52
C PHE A 134 -20.05 -10.95 19.14
N ASP A 135 -20.61 -12.14 19.02
CA ASP A 135 -21.52 -12.45 17.91
C ASP A 135 -22.84 -11.72 18.18
N TYR A 136 -23.18 -10.75 17.33
CA TYR A 136 -24.34 -9.87 17.54
C TYR A 136 -25.67 -10.63 17.53
N ARG A 137 -25.74 -11.76 16.81
CA ARG A 137 -26.95 -12.59 16.71
C ARG A 137 -27.31 -13.29 18.01
N THR A 138 -26.29 -13.78 18.70
CA THR A 138 -26.44 -14.58 19.93
C THR A 138 -26.14 -13.77 21.19
N ASN A 139 -25.55 -12.59 21.03
CA ASN A 139 -24.98 -11.76 22.09
C ASN A 139 -23.95 -12.52 22.96
N GLN A 140 -23.37 -13.59 22.43
CA GLN A 140 -22.34 -14.37 23.11
C GLN A 140 -20.99 -13.65 22.95
N ARG A 141 -20.27 -13.45 24.06
CA ARG A 141 -18.88 -12.98 23.99
C ARG A 141 -18.01 -14.06 23.36
N LYS A 142 -17.32 -13.73 22.28
CA LYS A 142 -16.45 -14.64 21.54
C LYS A 142 -14.99 -14.35 21.79
N ILE A 143 -14.62 -13.08 21.93
CA ILE A 143 -13.22 -12.67 22.05
C ILE A 143 -13.07 -11.57 23.10
N MET A 144 -11.93 -11.56 23.77
CA MET A 144 -11.50 -10.43 24.61
C MET A 144 -9.98 -10.33 24.58
N TYR A 145 -9.47 -9.11 24.52
CA TYR A 145 -8.06 -8.83 24.76
C TYR A 145 -7.89 -7.47 25.43
N SER A 146 -6.69 -7.25 25.98
CA SER A 146 -6.30 -6.01 26.62
C SER A 146 -5.02 -5.48 26.00
N TYR A 147 -4.81 -4.18 26.10
CA TYR A 147 -3.57 -3.56 25.69
C TYR A 147 -2.74 -3.15 26.89
N ARG A 148 -1.43 -3.28 26.75
CA ARG A 148 -0.45 -2.78 27.70
C ARG A 148 0.56 -1.91 26.96
N ASN A 149 0.93 -0.79 27.57
CA ASN A 149 2.04 0.02 27.08
C ASN A 149 3.37 -0.64 27.45
N ASP A 150 4.21 -0.85 26.43
CA ASP A 150 5.56 -1.36 26.48
C ASP A 150 6.54 -0.23 26.10
N PRO A 151 7.64 -0.03 26.83
CA PRO A 151 8.58 1.07 26.58
C PRO A 151 9.21 1.06 25.19
N HIS A 152 9.36 -0.12 24.57
CA HIS A 152 10.06 -0.28 23.30
C HIS A 152 9.09 -0.58 22.15
N ARG A 153 8.10 -1.43 22.41
CA ARG A 153 7.14 -1.89 21.39
C ARG A 153 5.89 -1.02 21.30
N GLY A 154 5.75 -0.02 22.16
CA GLY A 154 4.55 0.80 22.25
C GLY A 154 3.38 -0.04 22.77
N ARG A 155 2.30 -0.11 22.01
CA ARG A 155 1.05 -0.71 22.51
C ARG A 155 0.96 -2.18 22.11
N VAL A 156 0.98 -3.07 23.11
CA VAL A 156 1.04 -4.53 22.88
C VAL A 156 -0.25 -5.21 23.31
N MET A 157 -0.77 -6.10 22.46
CA MET A 157 -1.93 -6.94 22.76
C MET A 157 -1.57 -8.05 23.76
N THR A 158 -2.38 -8.19 24.80
CA THR A 158 -2.19 -9.12 25.91
C THR A 158 -3.55 -9.66 26.39
N ASN A 159 -3.51 -10.63 27.31
CA ASN A 159 -4.72 -11.17 27.95
C ASN A 159 -5.78 -11.62 26.92
N ILE A 160 -5.36 -12.36 25.90
CA ILE A 160 -6.18 -12.69 24.74
C ILE A 160 -6.95 -13.97 25.03
N HIS A 161 -8.28 -13.92 24.92
CA HIS A 161 -9.16 -15.05 25.13
C HIS A 161 -10.08 -15.26 23.94
N LEU A 162 -10.19 -16.52 23.49
CA LEU A 162 -11.23 -16.99 22.59
C LEU A 162 -12.23 -17.84 23.37
N PHE A 163 -13.44 -17.34 23.57
CA PHE A 163 -14.48 -18.00 24.35
C PHE A 163 -15.30 -18.94 23.48
N ALA A 164 -15.42 -20.20 23.94
CA ALA A 164 -16.23 -21.24 23.31
C ALA A 164 -15.94 -21.50 21.82
N PHE A 165 -14.77 -21.10 21.31
CA PHE A 165 -14.37 -21.37 19.94
C PHE A 165 -14.18 -22.88 19.74
N LYS A 166 -14.94 -23.47 18.82
CA LYS A 166 -15.09 -24.93 18.63
C LYS A 166 -15.35 -25.64 19.97
N GLY A 167 -16.18 -25.04 20.82
CA GLY A 167 -16.58 -25.58 22.13
C GLY A 167 -15.54 -25.48 23.24
N LYS A 168 -14.42 -24.75 23.03
CA LYS A 168 -13.34 -24.62 24.04
C LYS A 168 -13.00 -23.16 24.31
N HIS A 169 -12.68 -22.87 25.57
CA HIS A 169 -12.04 -21.60 25.94
C HIS A 169 -10.53 -21.73 25.72
N ARG A 170 -9.95 -20.77 25.01
CA ARG A 170 -8.51 -20.69 24.79
C ARG A 170 -7.97 -19.35 25.27
N PHE A 171 -6.74 -19.39 25.76
CA PHE A 171 -5.98 -18.24 26.21
C PHE A 171 -4.66 -18.16 25.44
N PHE A 172 -4.31 -16.97 24.99
CA PHE A 172 -3.05 -16.69 24.29
C PHE A 172 -2.31 -15.57 25.01
N ARG A 173 -1.01 -15.76 25.21
CA ARG A 173 -0.16 -14.80 25.94
C ARG A 173 0.19 -13.56 25.11
N ASN A 174 0.21 -13.70 23.79
CA ASN A 174 0.53 -12.65 22.84
C ASN A 174 -0.16 -12.92 21.49
N GLU A 175 -0.09 -11.93 20.61
CA GLU A 175 -0.71 -11.97 19.29
C GLU A 175 -0.10 -13.04 18.37
N VAL A 176 1.23 -13.23 18.37
CA VAL A 176 1.90 -14.25 17.55
C VAL A 176 1.32 -15.65 17.81
N LEU A 177 1.06 -16.01 19.07
CA LEU A 177 0.45 -17.30 19.41
C LEU A 177 -1.01 -17.42 18.94
N LEU A 178 -1.75 -16.31 18.94
CA LEU A 178 -3.11 -16.26 18.38
C LEU A 178 -3.06 -16.46 16.86
N GLN A 179 -2.19 -15.73 16.16
CA GLN A 179 -2.02 -15.84 14.72
C GLN A 179 -1.53 -17.24 14.31
N ARG A 180 -0.60 -17.84 15.07
CA ARG A 180 -0.16 -19.23 14.85
C ARG A 180 -1.31 -20.22 15.00
N PHE A 181 -2.17 -20.04 15.98
CA PHE A 181 -3.37 -20.85 16.12
C PHE A 181 -4.33 -20.66 14.95
N PHE A 182 -4.53 -19.41 14.49
CA PHE A 182 -5.31 -19.11 13.30
C PHE A 182 -4.77 -19.84 12.06
N PHE A 183 -3.49 -19.72 11.75
CA PHE A 183 -2.88 -20.39 10.60
C PHE A 183 -2.97 -21.91 10.70
N LYS A 184 -2.83 -22.49 11.89
CA LYS A 184 -3.09 -23.93 12.08
C LYS A 184 -4.53 -24.30 11.72
N GLN A 185 -5.51 -23.51 12.15
CA GLN A 185 -6.91 -23.76 11.79
C GLN A 185 -7.16 -23.59 10.28
N LEU A 186 -6.48 -22.62 9.65
CA LEU A 186 -6.53 -22.42 8.20
C LEU A 186 -5.98 -23.64 7.46
N MET A 187 -4.82 -24.17 7.88
CA MET A 187 -4.19 -25.34 7.29
C MET A 187 -4.99 -26.62 7.47
N GLU A 188 -5.66 -26.77 8.62
CA GLU A 188 -6.61 -27.88 8.84
C GLU A 188 -7.83 -27.79 7.92
N GLU A 189 -8.34 -26.58 7.65
CA GLU A 189 -9.49 -26.37 6.78
C GLU A 189 -9.15 -26.51 5.29
N PHE A 190 -7.95 -26.08 4.87
CA PHE A 190 -7.50 -26.10 3.48
C PHE A 190 -6.26 -26.99 3.31
N PRO A 191 -6.41 -28.32 3.28
CA PRO A 191 -5.30 -29.23 2.99
C PRO A 191 -4.67 -29.00 1.61
N GLU A 192 -5.36 -28.31 0.71
CA GLU A 192 -4.89 -27.92 -0.61
C GLU A 192 -4.07 -26.60 -0.66
N ILE A 193 -3.68 -26.02 0.48
CA ILE A 193 -2.77 -24.87 0.51
C ILE A 193 -1.47 -25.23 -0.20
N LYS A 194 -1.05 -24.36 -1.11
CA LYS A 194 0.26 -24.42 -1.77
C LYS A 194 1.18 -23.31 -1.27
N THR A 195 0.67 -22.09 -1.24
CA THR A 195 1.47 -20.91 -0.89
C THR A 195 0.77 -19.99 0.09
N ILE A 196 1.57 -19.34 0.94
CA ILE A 196 1.17 -18.20 1.75
C ILE A 196 2.11 -17.05 1.36
N ILE A 197 1.53 -16.00 0.80
CA ILE A 197 2.22 -14.79 0.33
C ILE A 197 1.98 -13.68 1.35
N ILE A 198 3.02 -13.20 1.99
CA ILE A 198 2.97 -12.22 3.08
C ILE A 198 3.34 -10.85 2.50
N ASP A 199 2.38 -9.91 2.53
CA ASP A 199 2.60 -8.52 2.10
C ASP A 199 3.05 -7.62 3.25
N ARG A 200 2.61 -7.94 4.49
CA ARG A 200 2.93 -7.16 5.69
C ARG A 200 2.62 -7.96 6.96
N GLY A 201 3.60 -8.12 7.85
CA GLY A 201 3.36 -8.32 9.27
C GLY A 201 4.33 -9.27 9.96
N GLU A 202 5.23 -8.70 10.75
CA GLU A 202 6.19 -9.42 11.61
C GLU A 202 5.50 -10.47 12.50
N GLU A 203 4.30 -10.17 13.04
CA GLU A 203 3.58 -11.14 13.86
C GLU A 203 3.15 -12.40 13.07
N SER A 204 2.85 -12.24 11.78
CA SER A 204 2.45 -13.31 10.86
C SER A 204 3.67 -14.10 10.39
N GLU A 205 4.78 -13.41 10.09
CA GLU A 205 6.09 -14.01 9.84
C GLU A 205 6.49 -14.90 11.03
N ALA A 206 6.55 -14.36 12.25
CA ALA A 206 6.90 -15.10 13.46
C ALA A 206 5.88 -16.21 13.83
N ALA A 207 4.63 -16.10 13.38
CA ALA A 207 3.63 -17.12 13.58
C ALA A 207 3.85 -18.34 12.67
N LEU A 208 4.36 -18.11 11.44
CA LEU A 208 4.51 -19.10 10.37
C LEU A 208 5.92 -19.68 10.27
N TYR A 209 6.97 -18.89 10.45
CA TYR A 209 8.36 -19.35 10.33
C TYR A 209 8.63 -20.45 11.38
N ASP A 210 9.38 -21.50 11.00
CA ASP A 210 9.59 -22.76 11.74
C ASP A 210 8.33 -23.60 12.09
N HIS A 211 7.12 -23.11 11.77
CA HIS A 211 5.85 -23.74 12.13
C HIS A 211 4.98 -24.09 10.93
N CYS A 212 5.28 -23.55 9.76
CA CYS A 212 4.64 -23.88 8.51
C CYS A 212 5.17 -25.23 8.00
N PRO A 213 4.29 -26.16 7.61
CA PRO A 213 4.72 -27.41 6.96
C PRO A 213 5.57 -27.13 5.70
N PRO A 214 6.64 -27.90 5.44
CA PRO A 214 7.58 -27.64 4.34
C PRO A 214 6.96 -27.77 2.94
N GLU A 215 5.81 -28.45 2.82
CA GLU A 215 5.01 -28.52 1.60
C GLU A 215 4.32 -27.19 1.26
N ILE A 216 4.08 -26.32 2.24
CA ILE A 216 3.51 -24.99 2.04
C ILE A 216 4.65 -24.00 1.85
N LYS A 217 4.65 -23.28 0.74
CA LYS A 217 5.70 -22.33 0.38
C LYS A 217 5.37 -20.94 0.89
N LEU A 218 6.31 -20.34 1.61
CA LEU A 218 6.21 -18.98 2.12
C LEU A 218 6.87 -18.00 1.15
N ILE A 219 6.14 -16.96 0.75
CA ILE A 219 6.64 -15.92 -0.15
C ILE A 219 6.49 -14.57 0.54
N GLU A 220 7.58 -13.79 0.60
CA GLU A 220 7.57 -12.43 1.15
C GLU A 220 7.54 -11.39 0.04
N ILE A 221 6.82 -10.30 0.25
CA ILE A 221 6.73 -9.19 -0.71
C ILE A 221 7.37 -7.93 -0.13
N VAL A 222 8.39 -7.41 -0.82
CA VAL A 222 9.01 -6.14 -0.48
C VAL A 222 8.37 -5.03 -1.32
N HIS A 223 7.52 -4.23 -0.68
CA HIS A 223 6.74 -3.16 -1.31
C HIS A 223 7.45 -1.81 -1.39
N ALA A 224 8.37 -1.54 -0.48
CA ALA A 224 9.07 -0.27 -0.34
C ALA A 224 10.59 -0.49 -0.32
N ASP A 225 11.35 0.58 -0.02
CA ASP A 225 12.78 0.46 0.20
C ASP A 225 13.07 -0.52 1.35
N HIS A 226 13.99 -1.45 1.13
CA HIS A 226 14.38 -2.47 2.10
C HIS A 226 15.43 -1.97 3.10
N LEU A 227 16.02 -0.79 2.87
CA LEU A 227 16.95 -0.13 3.78
C LEU A 227 16.30 1.09 4.44
N SER A 228 16.53 1.27 5.73
CA SER A 228 16.21 2.50 6.46
C SER A 228 17.26 3.59 6.27
N ASP A 229 18.53 3.20 6.08
CA ASP A 229 19.64 4.10 5.84
C ASP A 229 20.57 3.51 4.77
N ARG A 230 20.74 4.25 3.67
CA ARG A 230 21.56 3.86 2.53
C ARG A 230 22.98 4.41 2.60
N ASP A 231 23.25 5.34 3.52
CA ASP A 231 24.55 5.98 3.67
C ASP A 231 25.55 5.11 4.46
N VAL A 232 25.09 3.98 5.02
CA VAL A 232 25.89 3.04 5.82
C VAL A 232 26.06 1.68 5.09
N PRO A 233 26.95 1.57 4.09
CA PRO A 233 27.06 0.38 3.24
C PRO A 233 27.73 -0.84 3.89
N ARG A 234 28.32 -0.71 5.09
CA ARG A 234 29.05 -1.82 5.77
C ARG A 234 28.25 -2.57 6.83
N ALA A 235 27.02 -2.14 7.10
CA ALA A 235 26.09 -2.79 8.01
C ALA A 235 24.68 -2.31 7.64
N PRO A 236 24.00 -2.98 6.69
CA PRO A 236 22.72 -2.52 6.21
C PRO A 236 21.73 -2.44 7.39
N LEU A 237 21.19 -1.24 7.61
CA LEU A 237 20.07 -1.07 8.53
C LEU A 237 18.79 -1.37 7.74
N TRP A 238 18.26 -2.57 7.95
CA TRP A 238 17.01 -2.98 7.31
C TRP A 238 15.87 -2.08 7.71
N ASN A 239 14.97 -1.86 6.75
CA ASN A 239 13.67 -1.30 7.05
C ASN A 239 12.94 -2.21 8.04
N ASN A 240 12.40 -1.63 9.11
CA ASN A 240 11.75 -2.35 10.20
C ASN A 240 10.56 -3.23 9.76
N TYR A 241 9.98 -2.99 8.57
CA TYR A 241 8.96 -3.86 8.00
C TYR A 241 9.49 -5.15 7.37
N TYR A 242 10.79 -5.23 7.07
CA TYR A 242 11.42 -6.37 6.39
C TYR A 242 12.57 -6.97 7.20
N GLU A 243 12.99 -6.35 8.30
CA GLU A 243 14.11 -6.81 9.13
C GLU A 243 13.94 -8.26 9.58
N TYR A 244 12.76 -8.64 10.07
CA TYR A 244 12.51 -10.01 10.52
C TYR A 244 12.57 -11.02 9.36
N ALA A 245 11.88 -10.75 8.25
CA ALA A 245 11.95 -11.56 7.03
C ALA A 245 13.38 -11.71 6.47
N LEU A 246 14.13 -10.61 6.34
CA LEU A 246 15.49 -10.60 5.78
C LEU A 246 16.53 -11.24 6.71
N THR A 247 16.30 -11.22 8.03
CA THR A 247 17.17 -11.90 9.00
C THR A 247 16.92 -13.41 9.11
N HIS A 248 15.75 -13.88 8.66
CA HIS A 248 15.35 -15.29 8.68
C HIS A 248 15.07 -15.80 7.25
N LEU A 249 15.89 -15.36 6.30
CA LEU A 249 15.70 -15.63 4.87
C LEU A 249 15.66 -17.13 4.53
N GLU A 250 16.27 -17.97 5.36
CA GLU A 250 16.25 -19.44 5.24
C GLU A 250 14.85 -20.04 5.41
N GLN A 251 13.93 -19.34 6.08
CA GLN A 251 12.55 -19.77 6.32
C GLN A 251 11.62 -19.47 5.14
N VAL A 252 12.06 -18.59 4.24
CA VAL A 252 11.26 -18.07 3.13
C VAL A 252 11.64 -18.79 1.84
N THR A 253 10.63 -19.20 1.06
CA THR A 253 10.86 -19.87 -0.23
C THR A 253 11.27 -18.87 -1.31
N HIS A 254 10.58 -17.72 -1.40
CA HIS A 254 10.93 -16.64 -2.32
C HIS A 254 10.69 -15.25 -1.71
N ILE A 255 11.53 -14.28 -2.08
CA ILE A 255 11.26 -12.86 -1.89
C ILE A 255 10.91 -12.26 -3.24
N VAL A 256 9.76 -11.60 -3.33
CA VAL A 256 9.36 -10.86 -4.52
C VAL A 256 9.59 -9.37 -4.30
N VAL A 257 10.34 -8.77 -5.22
CA VAL A 257 10.55 -7.32 -5.28
C VAL A 257 9.97 -6.74 -6.56
N ALA A 258 9.63 -5.46 -6.52
CA ALA A 258 8.90 -4.82 -7.62
C ALA A 258 9.78 -4.44 -8.83
N THR A 259 11.09 -4.28 -8.64
CA THR A 259 12.01 -3.75 -9.66
C THR A 259 13.28 -4.59 -9.74
N GLU A 260 13.89 -4.66 -10.92
CA GLU A 260 15.14 -5.40 -11.08
C GLU A 260 16.29 -4.66 -10.38
N LEU A 261 16.22 -3.32 -10.34
CA LEU A 261 17.17 -2.52 -9.56
C LEU A 261 17.14 -2.89 -8.07
N GLN A 262 15.96 -3.12 -7.49
CA GLN A 262 15.85 -3.54 -6.09
C GLN A 262 16.35 -4.96 -5.86
N ARG A 263 16.11 -5.86 -6.82
CA ARG A 263 16.67 -7.22 -6.77
C ARG A 263 18.20 -7.18 -6.77
N GLN A 264 18.79 -6.43 -7.69
CA GLN A 264 20.25 -6.26 -7.76
C GLN A 264 20.83 -5.67 -6.48
N ASP A 265 20.11 -4.71 -5.87
CA ASP A 265 20.51 -4.08 -4.61
C ASP A 265 20.51 -5.09 -3.45
N LEU A 266 19.45 -5.88 -3.29
CA LEU A 266 19.40 -6.95 -2.28
C LEU A 266 20.47 -8.02 -2.49
N LEU A 267 20.83 -8.33 -3.75
CA LEU A 267 21.87 -9.31 -4.05
C LEU A 267 23.30 -8.83 -3.71
N ILE A 268 23.49 -7.55 -3.39
CA ILE A 268 24.76 -7.08 -2.81
C ILE A 268 24.94 -7.68 -1.41
N ASP A 269 23.87 -7.66 -0.61
CA ASP A 269 23.88 -8.18 0.77
C ASP A 269 23.62 -9.70 0.82
N PHE A 270 22.89 -10.24 -0.15
CA PHE A 270 22.51 -11.65 -0.25
C PHE A 270 22.96 -12.30 -1.57
N PRO A 271 24.27 -12.37 -1.88
CA PRO A 271 24.77 -12.74 -3.21
C PRO A 271 24.45 -14.18 -3.64
N ASN A 272 24.18 -15.08 -2.68
CA ASN A 272 23.87 -16.48 -2.96
C ASN A 272 22.37 -16.75 -3.16
N GLU A 273 21.52 -15.74 -3.03
CA GLU A 273 20.05 -15.89 -2.98
C GLU A 273 19.38 -15.49 -4.31
N SER A 274 20.13 -15.56 -5.43
CA SER A 274 19.68 -15.11 -6.75
C SER A 274 18.46 -15.85 -7.30
N GLU A 275 18.26 -17.10 -6.90
CA GLU A 275 17.07 -17.91 -7.23
C GLU A 275 15.88 -17.57 -6.31
N LYS A 276 16.15 -17.21 -5.06
CA LYS A 276 15.12 -16.88 -4.05
C LYS A 276 14.54 -15.49 -4.25
N ILE A 277 15.36 -14.51 -4.62
CA ILE A 277 14.93 -13.12 -4.81
C ILE A 277 14.53 -12.92 -6.27
N VAL A 278 13.25 -12.69 -6.53
CA VAL A 278 12.66 -12.59 -7.87
C VAL A 278 11.98 -11.25 -8.11
N THR A 279 11.93 -10.83 -9.37
CA THR A 279 11.37 -9.53 -9.77
C THR A 279 10.01 -9.70 -10.44
N ILE A 280 8.95 -9.28 -9.75
CA ILE A 280 7.59 -9.20 -10.30
C ILE A 280 7.00 -7.82 -10.02
N PRO A 281 6.73 -7.00 -11.06
CA PRO A 281 6.09 -5.70 -10.89
C PRO A 281 4.77 -5.77 -10.11
N VAL A 282 4.58 -4.81 -9.21
CA VAL A 282 3.39 -4.72 -8.35
C VAL A 282 2.20 -4.00 -9.01
N GLY A 283 2.41 -3.50 -10.23
CA GLY A 283 1.39 -2.87 -11.07
C GLY A 283 1.84 -2.90 -12.53
N GLY A 284 0.87 -2.75 -13.43
CA GLY A 284 1.11 -2.84 -14.86
C GLY A 284 0.08 -2.09 -15.68
N ILE A 285 0.09 -2.38 -16.97
CA ILE A 285 -0.75 -1.72 -17.97
C ILE A 285 -1.66 -2.73 -18.64
N ARG A 286 -2.83 -2.26 -19.08
CA ARG A 286 -3.75 -3.13 -19.83
C ARG A 286 -3.10 -3.61 -21.13
N ASP A 287 -3.43 -4.83 -21.51
CA ASP A 287 -3.02 -5.40 -22.79
C ASP A 287 -3.64 -4.55 -23.92
N MET A 288 -2.81 -3.84 -24.67
CA MET A 288 -3.29 -2.97 -25.75
C MET A 288 -3.65 -3.83 -26.98
N THR A 289 -4.89 -3.72 -27.46
CA THR A 289 -5.17 -3.90 -28.89
C THR A 289 -4.68 -2.63 -29.60
N GLU A 290 -3.99 -2.76 -30.73
CA GLU A 290 -3.47 -1.62 -31.49
C GLU A 290 -4.60 -0.69 -31.94
N GLU A 291 -5.04 0.24 -31.10
CA GLU A 291 -5.88 1.34 -31.53
C GLU A 291 -4.99 2.48 -32.01
N SER A 292 -5.26 2.89 -33.24
CA SER A 292 -4.69 4.06 -33.88
C SER A 292 -5.15 5.32 -33.16
N PHE A 293 -4.22 6.03 -32.53
CA PHE A 293 -4.54 7.30 -31.88
C PHE A 293 -4.28 8.47 -32.82
N GLU A 294 -5.31 9.31 -32.99
CA GLU A 294 -5.25 10.53 -33.76
C GLU A 294 -4.29 11.54 -33.13
N LYS A 295 -3.62 12.31 -34.00
CA LYS A 295 -2.73 13.42 -33.63
C LYS A 295 -3.55 14.51 -32.94
N GLY A 296 -3.42 14.65 -31.62
CA GLY A 296 -3.90 15.82 -30.90
C GLY A 296 -3.15 17.08 -31.37
N LYS A 297 -3.89 18.17 -31.59
CA LYS A 297 -3.31 19.50 -31.89
C LYS A 297 -2.43 19.97 -30.72
N GLN A 298 -1.30 20.61 -31.03
CA GLN A 298 -0.49 21.36 -30.07
C GLN A 298 -1.34 22.47 -29.44
N GLN A 299 -1.78 22.30 -28.19
CA GLN A 299 -2.43 23.38 -27.45
C GLN A 299 -2.32 23.19 -25.93
N ALA A 300 -1.64 24.15 -25.29
CA ALA A 300 -1.28 24.26 -23.87
C ALA A 300 -0.36 23.15 -23.33
N GLU A 301 0.55 23.50 -22.41
CA GLU A 301 1.47 22.56 -21.74
C GLU A 301 0.87 22.21 -20.38
N LYS A 302 -0.05 21.23 -20.35
CA LYS A 302 -0.79 20.89 -19.13
C LYS A 302 -0.14 19.74 -18.39
N PHE A 303 0.42 20.01 -17.22
CA PHE A 303 1.12 19.02 -16.42
C PHE A 303 0.19 18.54 -15.30
N VAL A 304 0.43 17.32 -14.82
CA VAL A 304 -0.32 16.74 -13.70
C VAL A 304 0.62 16.09 -12.69
N THR A 305 0.20 16.13 -11.43
CA THR A 305 0.77 15.25 -10.39
C THR A 305 -0.37 14.56 -9.63
N VAL A 306 -0.16 13.29 -9.31
CA VAL A 306 -1.15 12.47 -8.60
C VAL A 306 -0.44 11.74 -7.46
N SER A 307 -0.82 12.04 -6.22
CA SER A 307 -0.31 11.35 -5.02
C SER A 307 -1.12 11.71 -3.78
N ARG A 308 -0.84 11.07 -2.64
CA ARG A 308 -1.27 11.62 -1.34
C ARG A 308 -0.59 12.97 -1.13
N LEU A 309 -1.29 13.96 -0.58
CA LEU A 309 -0.71 15.25 -0.20
C LEU A 309 0.04 15.10 1.13
N ALA A 310 1.23 14.51 1.06
CA ALA A 310 2.08 14.18 2.19
C ALA A 310 3.50 14.72 1.99
N SER A 311 4.21 15.00 3.08
CA SER A 311 5.50 15.70 3.03
C SER A 311 6.55 14.92 2.23
N GLU A 312 6.51 13.58 2.27
CA GLU A 312 7.44 12.73 1.51
C GLU A 312 7.29 12.82 -0.01
N LYS A 313 6.20 13.41 -0.52
CA LYS A 313 5.96 13.59 -1.97
C LYS A 313 6.54 14.89 -2.52
N HIS A 314 6.95 15.82 -1.65
CA HIS A 314 7.60 17.09 -1.99
C HIS A 314 6.87 17.86 -3.12
N ILE A 315 5.54 17.93 -3.06
CA ILE A 315 4.71 18.63 -4.05
C ILE A 315 5.00 20.14 -4.03
N ASP A 316 5.47 20.67 -2.91
CA ASP A 316 5.99 22.03 -2.80
C ASP A 316 7.15 22.31 -3.74
N LEU A 317 8.09 21.38 -3.92
CA LEU A 317 9.19 21.52 -4.88
C LEU A 317 8.66 21.52 -6.32
N VAL A 318 7.66 20.70 -6.61
CA VAL A 318 6.98 20.65 -7.92
C VAL A 318 6.32 22.00 -8.24
N ILE A 319 5.55 22.57 -7.29
CA ILE A 319 4.89 23.87 -7.44
C ILE A 319 5.92 24.96 -7.74
N ARG A 320 7.02 25.00 -6.98
CA ARG A 320 8.09 26.00 -7.16
C ARG A 320 8.79 25.84 -8.52
N ALA A 321 9.04 24.61 -8.98
CA ALA A 321 9.66 24.35 -10.28
C ALA A 321 8.74 24.76 -11.45
N ILE A 322 7.45 24.49 -11.35
CA ILE A 322 6.44 24.90 -12.33
C ILE A 322 6.35 26.43 -12.42
N ALA A 323 6.29 27.12 -11.28
CA ALA A 323 6.29 28.58 -11.24
C ALA A 323 7.59 29.19 -11.79
N ALA A 324 8.73 28.53 -11.62
CA ALA A 324 10.00 28.95 -12.22
C ALA A 324 9.99 28.78 -13.75
N ALA A 325 9.57 27.61 -14.25
CA ALA A 325 9.51 27.31 -15.69
C ALA A 325 8.47 28.19 -16.43
N LYS A 326 7.37 28.55 -15.77
CA LYS A 326 6.30 29.42 -16.30
C LYS A 326 6.82 30.77 -16.82
N LYS A 327 7.93 31.28 -16.27
CA LYS A 327 8.56 32.54 -16.69
C LYS A 327 9.06 32.50 -18.14
N GLU A 328 9.48 31.31 -18.59
CA GLU A 328 9.97 31.06 -19.95
C GLU A 328 8.91 30.40 -20.83
N HIS A 329 7.95 29.69 -20.21
CA HIS A 329 6.87 28.97 -20.87
C HIS A 329 5.48 29.43 -20.37
N PRO A 330 4.94 30.56 -20.88
CA PRO A 330 3.73 31.17 -20.35
C PRO A 330 2.46 30.33 -20.48
N THR A 331 2.46 29.27 -21.29
CA THR A 331 1.34 28.34 -21.48
C THR A 331 1.27 27.22 -20.46
N LEU A 332 2.28 27.09 -19.59
CA LEU A 332 2.43 25.97 -18.68
C LEU A 332 1.42 26.03 -17.52
N SER A 333 0.76 24.91 -17.20
CA SER A 333 -0.13 24.80 -16.04
C SER A 333 0.05 23.47 -15.32
N LEU A 334 -0.29 23.40 -14.04
CA LEU A 334 -0.24 22.19 -13.22
C LEU A 334 -1.57 21.94 -12.53
N ASP A 335 -2.10 20.73 -12.68
CA ASP A 335 -3.15 20.21 -11.80
C ASP A 335 -2.60 19.18 -10.83
N ILE A 336 -3.04 19.26 -9.57
CA ILE A 336 -2.59 18.40 -8.47
C ILE A 336 -3.79 17.61 -7.96
N TYR A 337 -3.77 16.29 -8.15
CA TYR A 337 -4.78 15.38 -7.63
C TYR A 337 -4.27 14.64 -6.40
N GLY A 338 -5.13 14.55 -5.39
CA GLY A 338 -4.80 13.94 -4.11
C GLY A 338 -5.53 14.58 -2.94
N GLN A 339 -5.42 13.93 -1.78
CA GLN A 339 -5.81 14.45 -0.48
C GLN A 339 -4.71 14.12 0.55
N GLY A 340 -4.61 14.93 1.60
CA GLY A 340 -3.64 14.69 2.68
C GLY A 340 -3.34 15.93 3.51
N GLY A 341 -2.50 15.75 4.53
CA GLY A 341 -2.21 16.79 5.53
C GLY A 341 -1.50 18.03 4.99
N GLU A 342 -0.81 17.93 3.85
CA GLU A 342 -0.06 19.06 3.27
C GLU A 342 -0.96 20.04 2.50
N GLU A 343 -2.25 19.79 2.31
CA GLU A 343 -3.13 20.62 1.47
C GLU A 343 -3.10 22.12 1.81
N SER A 344 -3.13 22.44 3.11
CA SER A 344 -3.07 23.84 3.58
C SER A 344 -1.71 24.50 3.29
N LYS A 345 -0.61 23.76 3.44
CA LYS A 345 0.74 24.23 3.13
C LYS A 345 0.89 24.47 1.63
N LEU A 346 0.40 23.56 0.79
CA LEU A 346 0.47 23.68 -0.67
C LEU A 346 -0.34 24.89 -1.17
N ASN A 347 -1.55 25.09 -0.66
CA ASN A 347 -2.36 26.27 -0.95
C ASN A 347 -1.64 27.59 -0.56
N ALA A 348 -0.94 27.62 0.57
CA ALA A 348 -0.18 28.79 1.00
C ALA A 348 0.97 29.11 0.02
N ILE A 349 1.70 28.09 -0.44
CA ILE A 349 2.79 28.26 -1.41
C ILE A 349 2.27 28.75 -2.76
N ILE A 350 1.15 28.22 -3.24
CA ILE A 350 0.53 28.67 -4.51
C ILE A 350 0.21 30.17 -4.44
N LYS A 351 -0.36 30.63 -3.32
CA LYS A 351 -0.67 32.04 -3.07
C LYS A 351 0.57 32.92 -2.94
N GLU A 352 1.59 32.45 -2.21
CA GLU A 352 2.87 33.15 -2.06
C GLU A 352 3.51 33.44 -3.43
N LEU A 353 3.37 32.51 -4.37
CA LEU A 353 3.91 32.61 -5.72
C LEU A 353 2.99 33.33 -6.72
N ASN A 354 1.79 33.75 -6.31
CA ASN A 354 0.72 34.26 -7.19
C ASN A 354 0.44 33.31 -8.37
N ALA A 355 0.32 32.01 -8.08
CA ALA A 355 0.23 30.95 -9.06
C ALA A 355 -1.18 30.35 -9.23
N GLU A 356 -2.19 30.92 -8.56
CA GLU A 356 -3.56 30.40 -8.49
C GLU A 356 -4.23 30.24 -9.87
N GLU A 357 -3.83 31.04 -10.87
CA GLU A 357 -4.41 30.99 -12.21
C GLU A 357 -3.98 29.76 -13.01
N TYR A 358 -2.83 29.14 -12.68
CA TYR A 358 -2.25 28.05 -13.47
C TYR A 358 -1.79 26.86 -12.64
N ILE A 359 -1.91 26.89 -11.31
CA ILE A 359 -1.68 25.74 -10.43
C ILE A 359 -2.93 25.49 -9.58
N GLN A 360 -3.56 24.33 -9.75
CA GLN A 360 -4.82 24.01 -9.07
C GLN A 360 -4.76 22.70 -8.28
N LEU A 361 -5.22 22.73 -7.03
CA LEU A 361 -5.54 21.52 -6.27
C LEU A 361 -6.94 21.02 -6.68
N LYS A 362 -7.02 19.82 -7.23
CA LYS A 362 -8.26 19.23 -7.78
C LYS A 362 -8.96 18.28 -6.81
N GLY A 363 -8.34 17.98 -5.67
CA GLY A 363 -8.82 16.99 -4.71
C GLY A 363 -8.60 15.55 -5.17
N HIS A 364 -9.25 14.59 -4.51
CA HIS A 364 -9.17 13.17 -4.85
C HIS A 364 -10.05 12.83 -6.06
N SER A 365 -9.53 12.01 -6.98
CA SER A 365 -10.30 11.48 -8.11
C SER A 365 -10.37 9.96 -8.04
N HIS A 366 -11.57 9.40 -8.17
CA HIS A 366 -11.80 7.95 -8.27
C HIS A 366 -11.60 7.40 -9.70
N ALA A 367 -11.42 8.28 -10.69
CA ALA A 367 -11.31 7.92 -12.11
C ALA A 367 -10.05 8.53 -12.76
N ILE A 368 -8.90 8.43 -12.07
CA ILE A 368 -7.67 9.09 -12.54
C ILE A 368 -7.22 8.63 -13.94
N ASN A 369 -7.53 7.40 -14.31
CA ASN A 369 -7.25 6.85 -15.64
C ASN A 369 -7.98 7.59 -16.77
N GLU A 370 -9.12 8.21 -16.49
CA GLU A 370 -9.88 9.06 -17.43
C GLU A 370 -9.37 10.51 -17.43
N VAL A 371 -8.64 10.89 -16.39
CA VAL A 371 -8.08 12.23 -16.18
C VAL A 371 -6.76 12.39 -16.93
N TYR A 372 -5.85 11.40 -16.84
CA TYR A 372 -4.52 11.46 -17.46
C TYR A 372 -4.51 11.85 -18.96
N PRO A 373 -5.41 11.36 -19.82
CA PRO A 373 -5.43 11.73 -21.25
C PRO A 373 -5.58 13.23 -21.54
N ASN A 374 -6.01 14.03 -20.56
CA ASN A 374 -6.18 15.48 -20.69
C ASN A 374 -4.89 16.29 -20.44
N TYR A 375 -3.78 15.61 -20.16
CA TYR A 375 -2.50 16.22 -19.81
C TYR A 375 -1.40 15.84 -20.81
N ASP A 376 -0.27 16.53 -20.67
CA ASP A 376 0.89 16.43 -21.55
C ASP A 376 2.07 15.73 -20.91
N ALA A 377 2.26 15.94 -19.61
CA ALA A 377 3.33 15.33 -18.84
C ALA A 377 2.90 15.13 -17.39
N PHE A 378 3.55 14.18 -16.74
CA PHE A 378 3.43 13.97 -15.31
C PHE A 378 4.70 14.47 -14.61
N ILE A 379 4.55 15.12 -13.46
CA ILE A 379 5.69 15.59 -12.67
C ILE A 379 5.62 15.10 -11.23
N SER A 380 6.76 14.71 -10.67
CA SER A 380 6.85 14.24 -9.29
C SER A 380 8.12 14.72 -8.60
N GLY A 381 7.95 15.20 -7.36
CA GLY A 381 9.04 15.59 -6.47
C GLY A 381 9.49 14.47 -5.51
N SER A 382 8.99 13.24 -5.66
CA SER A 382 9.28 12.16 -4.71
C SER A 382 10.76 11.77 -4.72
N PHE A 383 11.35 11.66 -3.52
CA PHE A 383 12.73 11.18 -3.34
C PHE A 383 12.83 9.66 -3.19
N SER A 384 11.69 8.96 -3.12
CA SER A 384 11.66 7.51 -2.93
C SER A 384 10.34 6.92 -3.42
N GLU A 385 10.41 5.92 -4.28
CA GLU A 385 9.25 5.14 -4.74
C GLU A 385 9.66 3.67 -4.87
N GLY A 386 8.96 2.75 -4.19
CA GLY A 386 9.23 1.31 -4.34
C GLY A 386 9.06 0.86 -5.80
N PHE A 387 7.92 1.16 -6.39
CA PHE A 387 7.63 0.92 -7.81
C PHE A 387 7.07 2.14 -8.54
N GLY A 388 6.19 2.90 -7.89
CA GLY A 388 5.51 4.05 -8.51
C GLY A 388 4.28 3.63 -9.33
N LEU A 389 3.20 3.20 -8.66
CA LEU A 389 1.94 2.85 -9.32
C LEU A 389 1.39 4.02 -10.15
N THR A 390 1.44 5.24 -9.62
CA THR A 390 1.02 6.43 -10.38
C THR A 390 1.93 6.73 -11.57
N TYR A 391 3.20 6.30 -11.53
CA TYR A 391 4.11 6.44 -12.68
C TYR A 391 3.71 5.48 -13.79
N ILE A 392 3.49 4.19 -13.50
CA ILE A 392 3.10 3.24 -14.54
C ILE A 392 1.72 3.58 -15.13
N GLU A 393 0.78 4.09 -14.31
CA GLU A 393 -0.51 4.60 -14.79
C GLU A 393 -0.36 5.80 -15.73
N ALA A 394 0.47 6.79 -15.36
CA ALA A 394 0.74 7.97 -16.20
C ALA A 394 1.44 7.59 -17.51
N LEU A 395 2.44 6.71 -17.46
CA LEU A 395 3.12 6.19 -18.64
C LEU A 395 2.17 5.41 -19.55
N ASN A 396 1.23 4.65 -18.98
CA ASN A 396 0.19 3.95 -19.74
C ASN A 396 -0.70 4.92 -20.53
N ALA A 397 -1.07 6.05 -19.92
CA ALA A 397 -1.79 7.12 -20.62
C ALA A 397 -0.94 7.82 -21.71
N GLY A 398 0.35 7.51 -21.77
CA GLY A 398 1.31 8.10 -22.70
C GLY A 398 1.93 9.39 -22.18
N LEU A 399 1.81 9.71 -20.88
CA LEU A 399 2.41 10.89 -20.30
C LEU A 399 3.90 10.65 -20.01
N PRO A 400 4.83 11.36 -20.66
CA PRO A 400 6.21 11.39 -20.19
C PRO A 400 6.32 11.96 -18.78
N ILE A 401 7.31 11.49 -18.03
CA ILE A 401 7.49 11.84 -16.61
C ILE A 401 8.74 12.67 -16.39
N VAL A 402 8.64 13.76 -15.63
CA VAL A 402 9.80 14.46 -15.04
C VAL A 402 9.84 14.17 -13.54
N THR A 403 10.93 13.58 -13.07
CA THR A 403 11.10 13.30 -11.64
C THR A 403 12.57 13.16 -11.27
N TYR A 404 12.86 12.84 -10.00
CA TYR A 404 14.22 12.62 -9.53
C TYR A 404 14.70 11.19 -9.81
N LYS A 405 16.02 10.98 -9.85
CA LYS A 405 16.70 9.67 -9.87
C LYS A 405 16.57 8.96 -8.52
N ALA A 406 15.33 8.82 -8.05
CA ALA A 406 14.98 8.14 -6.83
C ALA A 406 14.96 6.62 -7.06
N ARG A 407 15.63 5.88 -6.18
CA ARG A 407 15.44 4.44 -6.12
C ARG A 407 14.02 4.13 -5.63
N PHE A 408 13.33 3.13 -6.16
CA PHE A 408 13.69 2.24 -7.27
C PHE A 408 12.81 2.49 -8.49
N GLY A 409 11.52 2.68 -8.26
CA GLY A 409 10.49 2.79 -9.29
C GLY A 409 10.77 3.84 -10.36
N ALA A 410 11.28 5.02 -9.97
CA ALA A 410 11.59 6.06 -10.94
C ALA A 410 12.69 5.62 -11.92
N MET A 411 13.76 5.03 -11.41
CA MET A 411 14.90 4.55 -12.22
C MET A 411 14.57 3.29 -13.03
N GLU A 412 13.64 2.46 -12.54
CA GLU A 412 13.14 1.29 -13.27
C GLU A 412 12.27 1.73 -14.47
N LEU A 413 11.29 2.60 -14.21
CA LEU A 413 10.22 2.94 -15.16
C LEU A 413 10.60 4.06 -16.15
N ILE A 414 11.39 5.05 -15.72
CA ILE A 414 11.76 6.18 -16.57
C ILE A 414 13.12 5.93 -17.24
N LYS A 415 13.15 6.12 -18.56
CA LYS A 415 14.31 6.05 -19.43
C LYS A 415 14.53 7.43 -20.05
N GLU A 416 15.65 8.06 -19.70
CA GLU A 416 16.03 9.41 -20.09
C GLU A 416 15.84 9.64 -21.61
N GLY A 417 15.09 10.68 -21.98
CA GLY A 417 14.83 11.05 -23.39
C GLY A 417 13.91 10.10 -24.16
N VAL A 418 13.47 8.99 -23.55
CA VAL A 418 12.56 8.01 -24.19
C VAL A 418 11.13 8.22 -23.69
N ASN A 419 10.93 8.23 -22.37
CA ASN A 419 9.61 8.40 -21.76
C ASN A 419 9.60 9.40 -20.60
N GLY A 420 10.63 10.22 -20.51
CA GLY A 420 10.77 11.19 -19.43
C GLY A 420 12.21 11.63 -19.19
N TYR A 421 12.38 12.35 -18.08
CA TYR A 421 13.65 12.91 -17.64
C TYR A 421 13.83 12.69 -16.14
N LEU A 422 14.97 12.12 -15.77
CA LEU A 422 15.37 11.87 -14.40
C LEU A 422 16.44 12.88 -13.96
N LYS A 423 16.21 13.53 -12.83
CA LYS A 423 17.10 14.58 -12.31
C LYS A 423 17.75 14.20 -11.00
N ASP A 424 18.97 14.68 -10.79
CA ASP A 424 19.65 14.48 -9.52
C ASP A 424 18.95 15.30 -8.42
N PHE A 425 19.11 14.90 -7.17
CA PHE A 425 18.51 15.58 -6.03
C PHE A 425 19.41 15.49 -4.80
N SER A 426 19.20 16.40 -3.86
CA SER A 426 19.85 16.42 -2.55
C SER A 426 18.78 16.58 -1.48
N ARG A 427 18.71 15.65 -0.52
CA ARG A 427 17.69 15.67 0.55
C ARG A 427 17.71 16.94 1.41
N ASN A 428 18.82 17.69 1.38
CA ASN A 428 19.04 18.86 2.21
C ASN A 428 19.12 20.18 1.41
N ASP A 429 18.83 20.16 0.10
CA ASP A 429 18.94 21.35 -0.76
C ASP A 429 17.73 21.50 -1.68
N ASP A 430 16.66 22.10 -1.15
CA ASP A 430 15.44 22.40 -1.90
C ASP A 430 15.69 23.33 -3.09
N THR A 431 16.67 24.22 -3.00
CA THR A 431 16.97 25.17 -4.10
C THR A 431 17.56 24.41 -5.29
N TYR A 432 18.55 23.56 -5.04
CA TYR A 432 19.10 22.66 -6.05
C TYR A 432 18.02 21.77 -6.66
N ASN A 433 17.18 21.17 -5.82
CA ASN A 433 16.10 20.29 -6.25
C ASN A 433 15.09 20.98 -7.18
N VAL A 434 14.65 22.20 -6.83
CA VAL A 434 13.77 23.01 -7.67
C VAL A 434 14.44 23.35 -9.02
N GLN A 435 15.73 23.70 -9.01
CA GLN A 435 16.48 23.97 -10.25
C GLN A 435 16.55 22.73 -11.14
N GLN A 436 16.80 21.56 -10.55
CA GLN A 436 16.85 20.29 -11.25
C GLN A 436 15.51 19.93 -11.90
N LEU A 437 14.39 20.03 -11.17
CA LEU A 437 13.06 19.82 -11.77
C LEU A 437 12.73 20.86 -12.86
N THR A 438 13.09 22.12 -12.63
CA THR A 438 12.89 23.20 -13.63
C THR A 438 13.62 22.87 -14.93
N GLU A 439 14.85 22.37 -14.85
CA GLU A 439 15.62 21.93 -16.02
C GLU A 439 14.97 20.71 -16.70
N GLY A 440 14.45 19.76 -15.94
CA GLY A 440 13.69 18.63 -16.51
C GLY A 440 12.44 19.07 -17.25
N ILE A 441 11.72 20.06 -16.73
CA ILE A 441 10.56 20.67 -17.40
C ILE A 441 11.00 21.34 -18.70
N ARG A 442 12.06 22.14 -18.69
CA ARG A 442 12.60 22.80 -19.90
C ARG A 442 12.96 21.80 -20.99
N GLN A 443 13.64 20.72 -20.62
CA GLN A 443 14.01 19.67 -21.57
C GLN A 443 12.79 18.97 -22.18
N LEU A 444 11.77 18.69 -21.36
CA LEU A 444 10.53 18.11 -21.84
C LEU A 444 9.82 19.03 -22.84
N VAL A 445 9.69 20.31 -22.49
CA VAL A 445 9.01 21.30 -23.34
C VAL A 445 9.78 21.60 -24.63
N ALA A 446 11.11 21.52 -24.61
CA ALA A 446 11.95 21.70 -25.79
C ALA A 446 11.93 20.50 -26.77
N THR A 447 11.36 19.36 -26.37
CA THR A 447 11.33 18.12 -27.15
C THR A 447 10.06 18.02 -28.01
N ASP A 448 10.09 17.24 -29.09
CA ASP A 448 8.86 16.82 -29.78
C ASP A 448 8.01 15.92 -28.86
N LEU A 449 7.04 16.55 -28.20
CA LEU A 449 6.14 15.87 -27.27
C LEU A 449 5.37 14.71 -27.94
N ASN A 450 5.01 14.81 -29.22
CA ASN A 450 4.30 13.72 -29.90
C ASN A 450 5.19 12.49 -30.04
N GLN A 451 6.45 12.70 -30.41
CA GLN A 451 7.43 11.63 -30.48
C GLN A 451 7.70 11.03 -29.09
N LEU A 452 7.80 11.87 -28.07
CA LEU A 452 8.02 11.42 -26.69
C LEU A 452 6.83 10.61 -26.17
N LYS A 453 5.59 11.08 -26.34
CA LYS A 453 4.36 10.33 -25.98
C LYS A 453 4.27 8.98 -26.72
N ALA A 454 4.67 8.94 -27.99
CA ALA A 454 4.72 7.70 -28.77
C ALA A 454 5.77 6.70 -28.25
N ASN A 455 6.95 7.20 -27.86
CA ASN A 455 8.00 6.40 -27.24
C ASN A 455 7.59 5.90 -25.85
N THR A 456 6.95 6.75 -25.04
CA THR A 456 6.40 6.41 -23.72
C THR A 456 5.51 5.17 -23.76
N ARG A 457 4.55 5.12 -24.68
CA ARG A 457 3.64 3.95 -24.79
C ARG A 457 4.36 2.67 -25.20
N LYS A 458 5.44 2.77 -25.99
CA LYS A 458 6.23 1.61 -26.39
C LYS A 458 7.12 1.10 -25.26
N SER A 459 7.67 1.98 -24.43
CA SER A 459 8.62 1.59 -23.37
C SER A 459 7.97 0.78 -22.25
N VAL A 460 6.65 0.90 -22.06
CA VAL A 460 5.93 0.20 -20.99
C VAL A 460 5.35 -1.17 -21.38
N ARG A 461 5.58 -1.65 -22.60
CA ARG A 461 5.03 -2.94 -23.08
C ARG A 461 5.37 -4.13 -22.19
N MET A 462 6.56 -4.15 -21.59
CA MET A 462 6.99 -5.22 -20.68
C MET A 462 6.22 -5.26 -19.35
N PHE A 463 5.45 -4.21 -19.05
CA PHE A 463 4.57 -4.13 -17.88
C PHE A 463 3.12 -4.45 -18.25
N GLN A 464 2.85 -5.03 -19.41
CA GLN A 464 1.52 -5.51 -19.76
C GLN A 464 1.05 -6.55 -18.74
N ASP A 465 -0.22 -6.46 -18.38
CA ASP A 465 -0.83 -7.33 -17.38
C ASP A 465 -0.69 -8.82 -17.73
N SER A 466 -0.78 -9.18 -19.01
CA SER A 466 -0.56 -10.56 -19.46
C SER A 466 0.86 -11.06 -19.17
N ILE A 467 1.87 -10.21 -19.35
CA ILE A 467 3.28 -10.54 -19.08
C ILE A 467 3.50 -10.68 -17.58
N ILE A 468 2.95 -9.77 -16.77
CA ILE A 468 3.11 -9.85 -15.30
C ILE A 468 2.33 -11.04 -14.74
N ALA A 469 1.16 -11.35 -15.29
CA ALA A 469 0.40 -12.54 -14.92
C ALA A 469 1.14 -13.83 -15.30
N GLU A 470 1.87 -13.86 -16.42
CA GLU A 470 2.76 -14.98 -16.77
C GLU A 470 3.85 -15.18 -15.72
N LYS A 471 4.55 -14.10 -15.31
CA LYS A 471 5.57 -14.18 -14.26
C LYS A 471 5.03 -14.77 -12.95
N TRP A 472 3.83 -14.37 -12.55
CA TRP A 472 3.16 -14.97 -11.38
C TRP A 472 2.83 -16.44 -11.60
N SER A 473 2.34 -16.83 -12.77
CA SER A 473 2.07 -18.24 -13.09
C SER A 473 3.34 -19.07 -13.03
N GLU A 474 4.41 -18.63 -13.70
CA GLU A 474 5.71 -19.30 -13.72
C GLU A 474 6.27 -19.51 -12.30
N LEU A 475 6.20 -18.47 -11.46
CA LEU A 475 6.62 -18.59 -10.06
C LEU A 475 5.78 -19.61 -9.29
N ILE A 476 4.46 -19.57 -9.42
CA ILE A 476 3.56 -20.46 -8.67
C ILE A 476 3.59 -21.91 -9.18
N ASP A 477 3.79 -22.12 -10.48
CA ASP A 477 3.87 -23.44 -11.10
C ASP A 477 5.20 -24.14 -10.80
N ALA A 478 6.26 -23.39 -10.51
CA ALA A 478 7.56 -23.91 -10.09
C ALA A 478 7.60 -24.39 -8.63
N LEU A 479 6.56 -24.08 -7.83
CA LEU A 479 6.41 -24.43 -6.41
C LEU A 479 5.56 -25.68 -6.18
#